data_AF-A0A519W1B1-F1
#
_entry.id   AF-A0A519W1B1-F1
#
_cell.length_a   1.000
_cell.length_b   1.000
_cell.length_c   1.000
_cell.angle_alpha   90.00
_cell.angle_beta   90.00
_cell.angle_gamma   90.00
#
_symmetry.space_group_name_H-M   'P 1'
#
loop_
_entity.id
_entity.type
_entity.pdbx_description
1 polymer ?
#
loop_
_entity_poly.entity_id
_entity_poly.type
_entity_poly.pdbx_seq_one_letter_code
_entity_poly.pdbx_strand_id
1 'polypeptide(L)'
;MLIISVTSIAFSTVDSDDFAIARREVLLRRIGHELLLQSGDSTSRVLPVKNIDENEYQISFENKLTFLPDSLINVTQRLLAKDPLAGDYVVKVLNAENSSVAYGYAIAKNKKDDIIACIGRKQPEAPYIISIKFKPQGITTTKNGYLLGSLPFLAFVGFIFLRSVKPERSSPQVPYVGIITLGSVLFDTINRTLQINGKTIELTGTECRVLHIFASSPNETVERSRLQKEIWEDEGVIVGRSLDMFISKLRKRLESDPNIKISVVRGIGYKLEILR
;
A
#
# COMPACT_ATOMS: atom_id res chain seq x y z
N MET A 1 40.79 25.75 -17.22
CA MET A 1 40.40 24.47 -17.83
C MET A 1 39.82 23.59 -16.73
N LEU A 2 38.51 23.67 -16.52
CA LEU A 2 37.44 22.84 -17.10
C LEU A 2 37.07 21.72 -16.10
N ILE A 3 36.14 22.05 -15.21
CA ILE A 3 35.44 21.11 -14.33
C ILE A 3 34.29 20.55 -15.17
N ILE A 4 34.33 19.27 -15.53
CA ILE A 4 33.15 18.57 -16.05
C ILE A 4 32.65 17.66 -14.93
N SER A 5 31.53 18.06 -14.35
CA SER A 5 30.70 17.26 -13.45
C SER A 5 30.04 16.13 -14.23
N VAL A 6 30.29 14.89 -13.83
CA VAL A 6 29.47 13.74 -14.25
C VAL A 6 28.35 13.59 -13.23
N THR A 7 27.21 14.24 -13.49
CA THR A 7 25.95 13.97 -12.80
C THR A 7 25.20 12.88 -13.57
N SER A 8 25.43 11.62 -13.20
CA SER A 8 24.64 10.50 -13.72
C SER A 8 23.32 10.37 -12.95
N ILE A 9 22.27 10.92 -13.56
CA ILE A 9 20.92 10.37 -13.73
C ILE A 9 20.43 9.42 -12.61
N ALA A 10 19.65 9.96 -11.67
CA ALA A 10 18.67 9.21 -10.88
C ALA A 10 17.28 9.44 -11.49
N PHE A 11 16.93 8.69 -12.54
CA PHE A 11 15.61 8.77 -13.19
C PHE A 11 15.01 7.40 -13.56
N SER A 12 15.64 6.29 -13.17
CA SER A 12 15.33 4.96 -13.73
C SER A 12 14.30 4.12 -12.97
N THR A 13 13.82 4.53 -11.79
CA THR A 13 12.93 3.70 -10.95
C THR A 13 11.45 4.02 -11.11
N VAL A 14 11.09 5.26 -11.44
CA VAL A 14 9.67 5.65 -11.65
C VAL A 14 9.14 5.12 -12.99
N ASP A 15 9.98 5.13 -14.02
CA ASP A 15 9.61 4.69 -15.38
C ASP A 15 9.46 3.16 -15.47
N SER A 16 10.18 2.40 -14.64
CA SER A 16 10.08 0.93 -14.60
C SER A 16 8.78 0.43 -13.99
N ASP A 17 8.29 1.12 -12.96
CA ASP A 17 7.09 0.72 -12.23
C ASP A 17 5.83 1.01 -13.05
N ASP A 18 5.77 2.15 -13.75
CA ASP A 18 4.65 2.52 -14.62
C ASP A 18 4.51 1.54 -15.81
N PHE A 19 5.64 1.18 -16.45
CA PHE A 19 5.63 0.16 -17.50
C PHE A 19 5.18 -1.22 -17.01
N ALA A 20 5.59 -1.62 -15.80
CA ALA A 20 5.19 -2.89 -15.21
C ALA A 20 3.69 -2.94 -14.88
N ILE A 21 3.13 -1.84 -14.39
CA ILE A 21 1.69 -1.67 -14.15
C ILE A 21 0.92 -1.75 -15.47
N ALA A 22 1.33 -0.98 -16.49
CA ALA A 22 0.69 -1.02 -17.81
C ALA A 22 0.74 -2.43 -18.43
N ARG A 23 1.87 -3.14 -18.30
CA ARG A 23 2.01 -4.53 -18.76
C ARG A 23 1.07 -5.47 -18.02
N ARG A 24 0.87 -5.28 -16.71
CA ARG A 24 -0.08 -6.05 -15.90
C ARG A 24 -1.52 -5.85 -16.37
N GLU A 25 -1.94 -4.63 -16.67
CA GLU A 25 -3.29 -4.37 -17.20
C GLU A 25 -3.54 -5.12 -18.51
N VAL A 26 -2.54 -5.17 -19.40
CA VAL A 26 -2.61 -5.95 -20.64
C VAL A 26 -2.74 -7.45 -20.36
N LEU A 27 -2.01 -7.98 -19.37
CA LEU A 27 -2.12 -9.40 -18.97
C LEU A 27 -3.49 -9.71 -18.37
N LEU A 28 -4.04 -8.83 -17.55
CA LEU A 28 -5.38 -8.97 -16.97
C LEU A 28 -6.45 -8.95 -18.06
N ARG A 29 -6.33 -8.05 -19.04
CA ARG A 29 -7.22 -8.04 -20.20
C ARG A 29 -7.12 -9.34 -21.00
N ARG A 30 -5.91 -9.90 -21.14
CA ARG A 30 -5.69 -11.19 -21.80
C ARG A 30 -6.33 -12.36 -21.04
N ILE A 31 -6.36 -12.34 -19.70
CA ILE A 31 -7.09 -13.33 -18.90
C ILE A 31 -8.57 -13.31 -19.29
N GLY A 32 -9.21 -12.14 -19.30
CA GLY A 32 -10.60 -12.01 -19.72
C GLY A 32 -10.84 -12.51 -21.14
N HIS A 33 -9.94 -12.17 -22.07
CA HIS A 33 -10.05 -12.59 -23.46
C HIS A 33 -9.99 -14.11 -23.62
N GLU A 34 -8.99 -14.76 -22.99
CA GLU A 34 -8.87 -16.21 -23.08
C GLU A 34 -10.01 -16.94 -22.36
N LEU A 35 -10.59 -16.34 -21.31
CA LEU A 35 -11.79 -16.88 -20.66
C LEU A 35 -13.01 -16.86 -21.58
N LEU A 36 -13.24 -15.75 -22.30
CA LEU A 36 -14.31 -15.64 -23.29
C LEU A 36 -14.17 -16.70 -24.38
N LEU A 37 -12.95 -16.86 -24.92
CA LEU A 37 -12.70 -17.88 -25.94
C LEU A 37 -12.98 -19.30 -25.42
N GLN A 38 -12.58 -19.61 -24.18
CA GLN A 38 -12.85 -20.91 -23.56
C GLN A 38 -14.33 -21.13 -23.24
N SER A 39 -15.12 -20.06 -23.06
CA SER A 39 -16.58 -20.15 -22.96
C SER A 39 -17.28 -20.26 -24.32
N GLY A 40 -16.55 -20.22 -25.43
CA GLY A 40 -17.10 -20.24 -26.78
C GLY A 40 -17.51 -18.86 -27.31
N ASP A 41 -17.13 -17.78 -26.63
CA ASP A 41 -17.42 -16.42 -27.02
C ASP A 41 -16.20 -15.76 -27.65
N SER A 42 -16.27 -15.56 -28.96
CA SER A 42 -15.21 -14.90 -29.74
C SER A 42 -15.53 -13.44 -30.11
N THR A 43 -16.69 -12.94 -29.66
CA THR A 43 -17.26 -11.67 -30.13
C THR A 43 -17.31 -10.60 -29.04
N SER A 44 -17.63 -11.00 -27.81
CA SER A 44 -17.74 -10.06 -26.70
C SER A 44 -16.41 -9.40 -26.38
N ARG A 45 -16.47 -8.13 -26.00
CA ARG A 45 -15.29 -7.39 -25.59
C ARG A 45 -15.02 -7.56 -24.09
N VAL A 46 -13.75 -7.65 -23.77
CA VAL A 46 -13.26 -7.33 -22.42
C VAL A 46 -13.24 -5.81 -22.29
N LEU A 47 -13.99 -5.29 -21.32
CA LEU A 47 -14.05 -3.86 -21.03
C LEU A 47 -12.73 -3.37 -20.43
N PRO A 48 -12.48 -2.04 -20.36
CA PRO A 48 -11.28 -1.51 -19.71
C PRO A 48 -11.11 -2.06 -18.30
N VAL A 49 -9.92 -2.58 -18.01
CA VAL A 49 -9.56 -3.07 -16.67
C VAL A 49 -9.57 -1.88 -15.72
N LYS A 50 -10.22 -2.02 -14.56
CA LYS A 50 -10.27 -0.97 -13.54
C LYS A 50 -9.37 -1.34 -12.39
N ASN A 51 -8.45 -0.45 -12.02
CA ASN A 51 -7.80 -0.51 -10.72
C ASN A 51 -8.75 0.12 -9.69
N ILE A 52 -9.14 -0.65 -8.67
CA ILE A 52 -10.07 -0.21 -7.62
C ILE A 52 -9.39 -0.01 -6.25
N ASP A 53 -8.16 -0.50 -6.12
CA ASP A 53 -7.32 -0.47 -4.91
C ASP A 53 -5.87 -0.74 -5.34
N GLU A 54 -4.87 -0.43 -4.50
CA GLU A 54 -3.43 -0.43 -4.85
C GLU A 54 -2.94 -1.69 -5.59
N ASN A 55 -3.57 -2.84 -5.35
CA ASN A 55 -3.29 -4.11 -6.00
C ASN A 55 -4.54 -4.92 -6.34
N GLU A 56 -5.71 -4.29 -6.46
CA GLU A 56 -6.97 -4.96 -6.82
C GLU A 56 -7.49 -4.44 -8.16
N TYR A 57 -7.67 -5.37 -9.10
CA TYR A 57 -8.06 -5.07 -10.47
C TYR A 57 -9.35 -5.79 -10.82
N GLN A 58 -10.23 -5.11 -11.55
CA GLN A 58 -11.47 -5.66 -12.04
C GLN A 58 -11.43 -5.83 -13.56
N ILE A 59 -11.76 -7.05 -13.99
CA ILE A 59 -12.01 -7.40 -15.39
C ILE A 59 -13.53 -7.52 -15.56
N SER A 60 -14.08 -6.75 -16.48
CA SER A 60 -15.49 -6.75 -16.82
C SER A 60 -15.70 -7.10 -18.29
N PHE A 61 -16.89 -7.57 -18.61
CA PHE A 61 -17.24 -8.08 -19.93
C PHE A 61 -18.45 -7.32 -20.47
N GLU A 62 -18.52 -7.19 -21.79
CA GLU A 62 -19.64 -6.54 -22.48
C GLU A 62 -20.96 -7.31 -22.30
N ASN A 63 -20.89 -8.65 -22.37
CA ASN A 63 -22.04 -9.52 -22.27
C ASN A 63 -21.94 -10.46 -21.06
N LYS A 64 -23.05 -11.12 -20.73
CA LYS A 64 -23.08 -12.20 -19.74
C LYS A 64 -22.18 -13.34 -20.21
N LEU A 65 -21.58 -14.06 -19.27
CA LEU A 65 -20.69 -15.16 -19.58
C LEU A 65 -20.95 -16.35 -18.67
N THR A 66 -20.62 -17.54 -19.17
CA THR A 66 -20.54 -18.79 -18.41
C THR A 66 -19.08 -19.24 -18.44
N PHE A 67 -18.59 -19.89 -17.39
CA PHE A 67 -17.20 -20.35 -17.37
C PHE A 67 -17.03 -21.62 -16.53
N LEU A 68 -15.95 -22.34 -16.80
CA LEU A 68 -15.45 -23.40 -15.93
C LEU A 68 -14.42 -22.82 -14.96
N PRO A 69 -14.51 -23.11 -13.65
CA PRO A 69 -13.49 -22.73 -12.68
C PRO A 69 -12.07 -23.13 -13.08
N ASP A 70 -11.90 -24.34 -13.61
CA ASP A 70 -10.65 -24.90 -14.12
C ASP A 70 -9.99 -24.01 -15.18
N SER A 71 -10.80 -23.53 -16.12
CA SER A 71 -10.41 -22.61 -17.18
C SER A 71 -9.83 -21.32 -16.61
N LEU A 72 -10.54 -20.70 -15.67
CA LEU A 72 -10.10 -19.45 -15.04
C LEU A 72 -8.79 -19.65 -14.26
N ILE A 73 -8.69 -20.72 -13.46
CA ILE A 73 -7.47 -21.04 -12.70
C ILE A 73 -6.29 -21.24 -13.64
N ASN A 74 -6.43 -22.07 -14.67
CA ASN A 74 -5.34 -22.39 -15.59
C ASN A 74 -4.89 -21.16 -16.40
N VAL A 75 -5.84 -20.32 -16.84
CA VAL A 75 -5.53 -19.09 -17.57
C VAL A 75 -4.79 -18.09 -16.67
N THR A 76 -5.30 -17.85 -15.46
CA THR A 76 -4.66 -16.92 -14.52
C THR A 76 -3.28 -17.39 -14.09
N GLN A 77 -3.10 -18.64 -13.67
CA GLN A 77 -1.78 -19.16 -13.28
C GLN A 77 -0.75 -19.05 -14.41
N ARG A 78 -1.12 -19.43 -15.64
CA ARG A 78 -0.21 -19.37 -16.80
C ARG A 78 0.15 -17.94 -17.20
N LEU A 79 -0.82 -17.02 -17.17
CA LEU A 79 -0.59 -15.63 -17.59
C LEU A 79 0.11 -14.80 -16.51
N LEU A 80 -0.28 -14.97 -15.24
CA LEU A 80 0.32 -14.26 -14.12
C LEU A 80 1.72 -14.80 -13.77
N ALA A 81 2.06 -16.03 -14.12
CA ALA A 81 3.46 -16.50 -14.04
C ALA A 81 4.44 -15.66 -14.92
N LYS A 82 3.93 -14.88 -15.88
CA LYS A 82 4.71 -13.98 -16.73
C LYS A 82 4.82 -12.55 -16.17
N ASP A 83 4.10 -12.26 -15.09
CA ASP A 83 4.12 -10.97 -14.42
C ASP A 83 5.17 -11.02 -13.29
N PRO A 84 6.28 -10.27 -13.38
CA PRO A 84 7.31 -10.27 -12.34
C PRO A 84 6.78 -9.75 -11.00
N LEU A 85 5.70 -8.95 -11.03
CA LEU A 85 5.05 -8.41 -9.84
C LEU A 85 3.99 -9.36 -9.28
N ALA A 86 3.68 -10.48 -9.94
CA ALA A 86 2.71 -11.44 -9.43
C ALA A 86 3.31 -12.22 -8.26
N GLY A 87 2.88 -11.86 -7.04
CA GLY A 87 3.11 -12.64 -5.83
C GLY A 87 1.95 -13.60 -5.57
N ASP A 88 1.58 -13.74 -4.31
CA ASP A 88 0.32 -14.40 -3.95
C ASP A 88 -0.84 -13.57 -4.49
N TYR A 89 -1.95 -14.19 -4.90
CA TYR A 89 -3.12 -13.47 -5.37
C TYR A 89 -4.42 -14.21 -5.05
N VAL A 90 -5.49 -13.45 -4.92
CA VAL A 90 -6.85 -13.95 -4.73
C VAL A 90 -7.69 -13.52 -5.91
N VAL A 91 -8.44 -14.46 -6.48
CA VAL A 91 -9.41 -14.20 -7.55
C VAL A 91 -10.81 -14.39 -6.99
N LYS A 92 -11.66 -13.39 -7.17
CA LYS A 92 -13.10 -13.44 -6.85
C LYS A 92 -13.88 -13.17 -8.11
N VAL A 93 -14.87 -14.00 -8.41
CA VAL A 93 -15.86 -13.74 -9.45
C VAL A 93 -17.12 -13.26 -8.76
N LEU A 94 -17.48 -12.02 -9.04
CA LEU A 94 -18.62 -11.33 -8.46
C LEU A 94 -19.77 -11.32 -9.47
N ASN A 95 -21.01 -11.47 -8.99
CA ASN A 95 -22.17 -11.14 -9.79
C ASN A 95 -22.35 -9.61 -9.79
N ALA A 96 -22.41 -8.99 -10.97
CA ALA A 96 -22.49 -7.54 -11.13
C ALA A 96 -23.79 -6.94 -10.57
N GLU A 97 -24.89 -7.70 -10.52
CA GLU A 97 -26.20 -7.19 -10.10
C GLU A 97 -26.27 -6.99 -8.58
N ASN A 98 -25.67 -7.89 -7.81
CA ASN A 98 -25.80 -7.92 -6.34
C ASN A 98 -24.46 -7.90 -5.59
N SER A 99 -23.34 -7.82 -6.32
CA SER A 99 -21.97 -7.86 -5.78
C SER A 99 -21.64 -9.11 -4.93
N SER A 100 -22.46 -10.16 -5.00
CA SER A 100 -22.21 -11.41 -4.30
C SER A 100 -21.06 -12.19 -4.96
N VAL A 101 -20.29 -12.89 -4.14
CA VAL A 101 -19.20 -13.75 -4.63
C VAL A 101 -19.81 -15.04 -5.18
N ALA A 102 -19.79 -15.19 -6.50
CA ALA A 102 -20.23 -16.41 -7.18
C ALA A 102 -19.16 -17.50 -7.14
N TYR A 103 -17.89 -17.13 -7.23
CA TYR A 103 -16.75 -18.04 -7.17
C TYR A 103 -15.50 -17.35 -6.66
N GLY A 104 -14.53 -18.10 -6.13
CA GLY A 104 -13.22 -17.55 -5.80
C GLY A 104 -12.19 -18.63 -5.44
N TYR A 105 -10.92 -18.23 -5.52
CA TYR A 105 -9.78 -19.05 -5.16
C TYR A 105 -8.58 -18.17 -4.79
N ALA A 106 -7.61 -18.74 -4.08
CA ALA A 106 -6.36 -18.08 -3.71
C ALA A 106 -5.17 -18.92 -4.17
N ILE A 107 -4.18 -18.28 -4.77
CA ILE A 107 -2.92 -18.87 -5.19
C ILE A 107 -1.79 -18.21 -4.40
N ALA A 108 -0.93 -19.01 -3.80
CA ALA A 108 0.22 -18.57 -3.04
C ALA A 108 1.52 -19.05 -3.69
N LYS A 109 2.65 -18.39 -3.35
CA LYS A 109 3.98 -18.87 -3.73
C LYS A 109 4.25 -20.29 -3.22
N ASN A 110 3.73 -20.62 -2.04
CA ASN A 110 3.75 -21.97 -1.51
C ASN A 110 2.43 -22.68 -1.88
N LYS A 111 2.51 -23.67 -2.78
CA LYS A 111 1.34 -24.42 -3.27
C LYS A 111 0.49 -25.07 -2.18
N LYS A 112 1.04 -25.32 -0.98
CA LYS A 112 0.26 -25.87 0.15
C LYS A 112 -0.77 -24.89 0.70
N ASP A 113 -0.57 -23.60 0.45
CA ASP A 113 -1.42 -22.52 0.91
C ASP A 113 -2.46 -22.11 -0.17
N ASP A 114 -2.48 -22.81 -1.31
CA ASP A 114 -3.49 -22.62 -2.35
C ASP A 114 -4.87 -23.04 -1.85
N ILE A 115 -5.87 -22.20 -2.08
CA ILE A 115 -7.28 -22.48 -1.76
C ILE A 115 -8.05 -22.53 -3.07
N ILE A 116 -8.33 -23.74 -3.55
CA ILE A 116 -9.09 -23.97 -4.79
C ILE A 116 -10.31 -24.83 -4.47
N ALA A 117 -11.48 -24.36 -4.86
CA ALA A 117 -12.75 -25.07 -4.70
C ALA A 117 -13.52 -25.15 -6.03
N CYS A 118 -14.57 -25.97 -6.05
CA CYS A 118 -15.56 -26.06 -7.14
C CYS A 118 -15.02 -26.42 -8.53
N ILE A 119 -13.88 -27.12 -8.60
CA ILE A 119 -13.32 -27.69 -9.84
C ILE A 119 -14.38 -28.56 -10.53
N GLY A 120 -14.49 -28.43 -11.85
CA GLY A 120 -15.44 -29.15 -12.71
C GLY A 120 -16.88 -28.61 -12.67
N ARG A 121 -17.18 -27.57 -11.89
CA ARG A 121 -18.55 -27.02 -11.76
C ARG A 121 -18.74 -25.78 -12.63
N LYS A 122 -19.32 -25.98 -13.82
CA LYS A 122 -19.68 -24.90 -14.75
C LYS A 122 -20.58 -23.87 -14.06
N GLN A 123 -20.17 -22.61 -14.10
CA GLN A 123 -20.96 -21.49 -13.57
C GLN A 123 -22.07 -21.13 -14.55
N PRO A 124 -23.29 -20.78 -14.05
CA PRO A 124 -24.39 -20.37 -14.92
C PRO A 124 -24.05 -19.09 -15.69
N GLU A 125 -24.81 -18.78 -16.73
CA GLU A 125 -24.62 -17.55 -17.48
C GLU A 125 -25.13 -16.34 -16.67
N ALA A 126 -24.23 -15.41 -16.35
CA ALA A 126 -24.56 -14.23 -15.56
C ALA A 126 -23.61 -13.06 -15.90
N PRO A 127 -23.97 -11.81 -15.55
CA PRO A 127 -23.06 -10.67 -15.69
C PRO A 127 -21.99 -10.75 -14.59
N TYR A 128 -20.84 -11.36 -14.91
CA TYR A 128 -19.75 -11.53 -13.95
C TYR A 128 -18.69 -10.43 -14.04
N ILE A 129 -18.09 -10.11 -12.90
CA ILE A 129 -16.89 -9.29 -12.77
C ILE A 129 -15.82 -10.13 -12.09
N ILE A 130 -14.62 -10.19 -12.66
CA ILE A 130 -13.48 -10.88 -12.04
C ILE A 130 -12.64 -9.83 -11.31
N SER A 131 -12.59 -9.92 -9.99
CA SER A 131 -11.66 -9.15 -9.16
C SER A 131 -10.42 -10.00 -8.87
N ILE A 132 -9.24 -9.46 -9.18
CA ILE A 132 -7.94 -10.08 -8.86
C ILE A 132 -7.20 -9.15 -7.91
N LYS A 133 -6.98 -9.61 -6.68
CA LYS A 133 -6.21 -8.90 -5.66
C LYS A 133 -4.84 -9.55 -5.50
N PHE A 134 -3.78 -8.82 -5.81
CA PHE A 134 -2.41 -9.25 -5.57
C PHE A 134 -2.00 -8.90 -4.14
N LYS A 135 -1.28 -9.81 -3.50
CA LYS A 135 -0.59 -9.51 -2.24
C LYS A 135 0.52 -8.50 -2.54
N PRO A 136 0.58 -7.37 -1.83
CA PRO A 136 1.66 -6.42 -2.01
C PRO A 136 2.99 -7.14 -1.78
N GLN A 137 3.87 -7.10 -2.78
CA GLN A 137 5.24 -7.51 -2.59
C GLN A 137 5.90 -6.42 -1.75
N GLY A 138 5.87 -6.56 -0.42
CA GLY A 138 6.75 -5.76 0.43
C GLY A 138 8.18 -5.96 -0.08
N ILE A 139 8.96 -4.88 -0.17
CA ILE A 139 10.40 -4.94 -0.43
C ILE A 139 11.01 -5.78 0.69
N THR A 140 11.07 -7.07 0.45
CA THR A 140 11.80 -8.00 1.28
C THR A 140 13.24 -7.76 0.91
N THR A 141 13.94 -7.06 1.81
CA THR A 141 15.39 -6.98 1.80
C THR A 141 15.91 -8.38 2.15
N THR A 142 15.78 -9.32 1.21
CA THR A 142 16.33 -10.66 1.34
C THR A 142 17.83 -10.55 1.19
N LYS A 143 18.49 -10.73 2.33
CA LYS A 143 19.89 -11.10 2.47
C LYS A 143 20.26 -12.14 1.41
N ASN A 144 20.86 -11.71 0.30
CA ASN A 144 21.73 -12.57 -0.48
C ASN A 144 23.06 -12.64 0.27
N GLY A 145 23.18 -13.66 1.11
CA GLY A 145 24.46 -14.10 1.64
C GLY A 145 25.28 -14.70 0.51
N TYR A 146 26.10 -13.89 -0.16
CA TYR A 146 27.31 -14.28 -0.91
C TYR A 146 28.08 -13.00 -1.29
N LEU A 147 28.43 -12.18 -0.30
CA LEU A 147 29.47 -11.13 -0.42
C LEU A 147 30.30 -11.04 0.88
N LEU A 148 30.52 -12.18 1.54
CA LEU A 148 31.59 -12.35 2.52
C LEU A 148 32.78 -13.00 1.79
N GLY A 149 33.62 -12.18 1.17
CA GLY A 149 34.73 -12.72 0.39
C GLY A 149 35.74 -11.71 -0.13
N SER A 150 35.79 -10.48 0.36
CA SER A 150 36.94 -9.58 0.16
C SER A 150 36.68 -8.26 0.88
N LEU A 151 37.06 -8.15 2.16
CA LEU A 151 37.71 -6.97 2.75
C LEU A 151 38.08 -7.20 4.24
N PRO A 152 38.88 -8.22 4.61
CA PRO A 152 39.56 -8.20 5.90
C PRO A 152 40.95 -7.57 5.72
N PHE A 153 41.07 -6.25 5.58
CA PHE A 153 42.39 -5.59 5.67
C PHE A 153 42.44 -4.13 6.15
N LEU A 154 41.33 -3.52 6.60
CA LEU A 154 41.39 -2.13 7.13
C LEU A 154 40.69 -1.90 8.47
N ALA A 155 40.28 -2.96 9.17
CA ALA A 155 39.58 -2.88 10.45
C ALA A 155 40.45 -3.22 11.68
N PHE A 156 41.77 -2.99 11.63
CA PHE A 156 42.66 -3.17 12.80
C PHE A 156 43.14 -1.86 13.43
N VAL A 157 42.78 -0.68 12.88
CA VAL A 157 43.23 0.63 13.42
C VAL A 157 42.11 1.41 14.13
N GLY A 158 40.84 0.99 13.99
CA GLY A 158 39.69 1.71 14.56
C GLY A 158 39.10 1.13 15.87
N PHE A 159 39.77 0.19 16.54
CA PHE A 159 39.15 -0.63 17.61
C PHE A 159 39.30 -0.07 19.05
N ILE A 160 39.82 1.15 19.27
CA ILE A 160 40.05 1.64 20.64
C ILE A 160 39.25 2.89 21.06
N PHE A 161 38.55 3.59 20.17
CA PHE A 161 37.75 4.75 20.58
C PHE A 161 36.38 4.75 19.91
N LEU A 162 35.41 4.08 20.55
CA LEU A 162 34.04 4.57 20.78
C LEU A 162 33.18 3.41 21.27
N ARG A 163 33.20 3.27 22.59
CA ARG A 163 32.25 2.46 23.34
C ARG A 163 30.93 3.23 23.39
N SER A 164 29.84 2.47 23.24
CA SER A 164 28.46 2.83 23.61
C SER A 164 27.55 3.36 22.50
N VAL A 165 26.28 2.97 22.65
CA VAL A 165 25.07 3.33 21.89
C VAL A 165 24.73 2.40 20.71
N LYS A 166 23.71 1.55 20.95
CA LYS A 166 22.94 0.82 19.94
C LYS A 166 22.31 1.82 18.95
N PRO A 167 22.39 1.60 17.62
CA PRO A 167 21.50 2.27 16.69
C PRO A 167 20.51 1.27 16.07
N GLU A 168 19.25 1.52 16.39
CA GLU A 168 18.06 1.09 15.65
C GLU A 168 18.09 1.77 14.27
N ARG A 169 17.86 1.00 13.20
CA ARG A 169 18.02 1.47 11.81
C ARG A 169 16.82 2.31 11.39
N SER A 170 17.10 3.55 11.02
CA SER A 170 16.19 4.50 10.39
C SER A 170 15.97 4.20 8.89
N SER A 171 14.71 4.12 8.50
CA SER A 171 14.19 4.35 7.14
C SER A 171 14.19 5.87 6.88
N PRO A 172 14.12 6.40 5.64
CA PRO A 172 14.29 7.83 5.39
C PRO A 172 13.13 8.62 6.02
N GLN A 173 13.41 9.25 7.16
CA GLN A 173 12.46 10.10 7.85
C GLN A 173 12.54 11.52 7.25
N VAL A 174 11.39 12.12 6.98
CA VAL A 174 11.26 13.58 7.06
C VAL A 174 11.87 14.00 8.41
N PRO A 175 12.72 15.04 8.49
CA PRO A 175 13.46 15.35 9.71
C PRO A 175 12.50 15.59 10.89
N TYR A 176 12.38 14.60 11.78
CA TYR A 176 11.63 14.71 13.03
C TYR A 176 12.41 15.65 13.96
N VAL A 177 12.02 16.92 13.98
CA VAL A 177 12.51 17.90 14.95
C VAL A 177 11.91 17.53 16.31
N GLY A 178 12.78 17.41 17.31
CA GLY A 178 12.53 16.59 18.51
C GLY A 178 11.31 16.94 19.35
N ILE A 179 10.81 18.17 19.34
CA ILE A 179 9.60 18.57 20.08
C ILE A 179 8.89 19.69 19.31
N ILE A 180 7.57 19.55 19.09
CA ILE A 180 6.71 20.57 18.48
C ILE A 180 5.71 21.07 19.53
N THR A 181 5.63 22.38 19.72
CA THR A 181 4.63 22.99 20.61
C THR A 181 3.34 23.29 19.84
N LEU A 182 2.24 22.69 20.27
CA LEU A 182 0.90 22.92 19.73
C LEU A 182 0.07 23.51 20.87
N GLY A 183 -0.19 24.83 20.90
CA GLY A 183 -0.89 25.45 22.03
C GLY A 183 -0.18 25.17 23.36
N SER A 184 -0.87 24.55 24.32
CA SER A 184 -0.28 24.10 25.60
C SER A 184 0.24 22.66 25.57
N VAL A 185 0.14 21.98 24.44
CA VAL A 185 0.54 20.59 24.23
C VAL A 185 1.97 20.53 23.68
N LEU A 186 2.83 19.75 24.32
CA LEU A 186 4.14 19.40 23.79
C LEU A 186 4.06 18.07 23.07
N PHE A 187 4.34 18.06 21.77
CA PHE A 187 4.37 16.88 20.95
C PHE A 187 5.81 16.45 20.69
N ASP A 188 6.22 15.36 21.33
CA ASP A 188 7.52 14.73 21.09
C ASP A 188 7.38 13.71 19.96
N THR A 189 7.99 14.05 18.83
CA THR A 189 7.88 13.30 17.59
C THR A 189 8.76 12.05 17.60
N ILE A 190 9.86 12.07 18.36
CA ILE A 190 10.84 10.98 18.48
C ILE A 190 10.30 9.90 19.40
N ASN A 191 9.84 10.31 20.59
CA ASN A 191 9.30 9.41 21.61
C ASN A 191 7.82 9.07 21.37
N ARG A 192 7.17 9.74 20.39
CA ARG A 192 5.75 9.56 20.04
C ARG A 192 4.82 9.83 21.23
N THR A 193 5.07 10.92 21.95
CA THR A 193 4.29 11.27 23.14
C THR A 193 3.72 12.69 23.06
N LEU A 194 2.58 12.88 23.71
CA LEU A 194 2.01 14.20 24.01
C LEU A 194 2.12 14.47 25.49
N GLN A 195 2.61 15.65 25.86
CA GLN A 195 2.48 16.15 27.22
C GLN A 195 1.42 17.24 27.26
N ILE A 196 0.39 17.00 28.07
CA ILE A 196 -0.73 17.93 28.29
C ILE A 196 -0.97 18.01 29.79
N ASN A 197 -0.90 19.22 30.36
CA ASN A 197 -1.14 19.45 31.80
C ASN A 197 -0.32 18.51 32.72
N GLY A 198 0.95 18.26 32.38
CA GLY A 198 1.84 17.37 33.14
C GLY A 198 1.58 15.87 32.99
N LYS A 199 0.63 15.46 32.13
CA LYS A 199 0.37 14.05 31.80
C LYS A 199 0.98 13.69 30.45
N THR A 200 1.68 12.56 30.41
CA THR A 200 2.23 11.99 29.18
C THR A 200 1.23 11.00 28.57
N ILE A 201 0.94 11.16 27.29
CA ILE A 201 0.05 10.30 26.50
C ILE A 201 0.88 9.69 25.37
N GLU A 202 0.96 8.37 25.30
CA GLU A 202 1.61 7.67 24.20
C GLU A 202 0.72 7.64 22.95
N LEU A 203 1.34 7.85 21.80
CA LEU A 203 0.73 7.75 20.49
C LEU A 203 1.20 6.48 19.78
N THR A 204 0.30 5.85 19.03
CA THR A 204 0.71 4.82 18.05
C THR A 204 1.54 5.44 16.92
N GLY A 205 2.30 4.63 16.18
CA GLY A 205 3.11 5.11 15.04
C GLY A 205 2.28 5.92 14.04
N THR A 206 1.12 5.39 13.69
CA THR A 206 0.15 6.04 12.79
C THR A 206 -0.40 7.35 13.37
N GLU A 207 -0.81 7.38 14.64
CA GLU A 207 -1.33 8.60 15.28
C GLU A 207 -0.26 9.70 15.35
N CYS A 208 0.98 9.35 15.71
CA CYS A 208 2.12 10.26 15.73
C CYS A 208 2.34 10.87 14.34
N ARG A 209 2.30 10.05 13.29
CA ARG A 209 2.50 10.48 11.91
C ARG A 209 1.42 11.43 11.42
N VAL A 210 0.14 11.10 11.66
CA VAL A 210 -0.98 11.99 11.32
C VAL A 210 -0.85 13.33 12.02
N LEU A 211 -0.54 13.30 13.31
CA LEU A 211 -0.37 14.53 14.08
C LEU A 211 0.83 15.33 13.60
N HIS A 212 1.93 14.68 13.20
CA HIS A 212 3.10 15.34 12.63
C HIS A 212 2.80 16.11 11.35
N ILE A 213 1.98 15.54 10.45
CA ILE A 213 1.56 16.22 9.22
C ILE A 213 0.79 17.51 9.58
N PHE A 214 -0.14 17.42 10.52
CA PHE A 214 -0.88 18.60 10.99
C PHE A 214 0.02 19.61 11.72
N ALA A 215 0.96 19.14 12.53
CA ALA A 215 1.87 19.95 13.32
C ALA A 215 2.92 20.67 12.45
N SER A 216 3.26 20.11 11.29
CA SER A 216 4.18 20.72 10.32
C SER A 216 3.53 21.88 9.55
N SER A 217 2.20 21.89 9.46
CA SER A 217 1.41 22.91 8.77
C SER A 217 0.19 23.33 9.62
N PRO A 218 0.40 23.92 10.81
CA PRO A 218 -0.69 24.27 11.71
C PRO A 218 -1.54 25.37 11.08
N ASN A 219 -2.85 25.30 11.29
CA ASN A 219 -3.85 26.19 10.68
C ASN A 219 -3.94 26.12 9.15
N GLU A 220 -3.37 25.11 8.50
CA GLU A 220 -3.55 24.85 7.07
C GLU A 220 -4.47 23.64 6.84
N THR A 221 -5.17 23.65 5.71
CA THR A 221 -6.03 22.51 5.34
C THR A 221 -5.18 21.43 4.71
N VAL A 222 -5.20 20.25 5.31
CA VAL A 222 -4.57 19.05 4.76
C VAL A 222 -5.64 18.23 4.05
N GLU A 223 -5.41 17.94 2.77
CA GLU A 223 -6.33 17.15 1.96
C GLU A 223 -6.50 15.73 2.52
N ARG A 224 -7.72 15.20 2.40
CA ARG A 224 -8.02 13.82 2.82
C ARG A 224 -7.15 12.80 2.08
N SER A 225 -6.97 12.99 0.77
CA SER A 225 -6.11 12.18 -0.10
C SER A 225 -4.67 12.16 0.38
N ARG A 226 -4.10 13.32 0.75
CA ARG A 226 -2.73 13.43 1.27
C ARG A 226 -2.56 12.70 2.60
N LEU A 227 -3.50 12.89 3.54
CA LEU A 227 -3.48 12.12 4.80
C LEU A 227 -3.61 10.63 4.54
N GLN A 228 -4.43 10.23 3.55
CA GLN A 228 -4.57 8.84 3.14
C GLN A 228 -3.34 8.26 2.46
N LYS A 229 -2.58 9.08 1.77
CA LYS A 229 -1.33 8.64 1.17
C LYS A 229 -0.27 8.38 2.24
N GLU A 230 0.00 9.38 3.08
CA GLU A 230 1.08 9.37 4.07
C GLU A 230 0.92 8.35 5.21
N ILE A 231 -0.33 8.03 5.57
CA ILE A 231 -0.63 7.03 6.61
C ILE A 231 -0.40 5.60 6.10
N TRP A 232 -0.71 5.36 4.82
CA TRP A 232 -0.78 4.00 4.27
C TRP A 232 0.44 3.61 3.42
N GLU A 233 1.24 4.57 2.92
CA GLU A 233 2.46 4.28 2.14
C GLU A 233 3.59 3.63 2.96
N ASP A 234 3.69 3.89 4.26
CA ASP A 234 4.86 3.46 5.06
C ASP A 234 4.62 2.25 5.98
N GLU A 235 3.37 1.89 6.29
CA GLU A 235 3.12 0.75 7.19
C GLU A 235 2.90 -0.58 6.46
N GLY A 236 2.68 -0.63 5.14
CA GLY A 236 2.59 -1.91 4.40
C GLY A 236 1.57 -2.93 4.95
N VAL A 237 0.67 -2.50 5.85
CA VAL A 237 -0.35 -3.33 6.48
C VAL A 237 -1.72 -2.79 6.07
N ILE A 238 -2.44 -3.63 5.35
CA ILE A 238 -3.90 -3.53 5.19
C ILE A 238 -4.50 -3.69 6.60
N VAL A 239 -4.85 -2.57 7.25
CA VAL A 239 -5.76 -2.59 8.39
C VAL A 239 -6.92 -1.67 8.08
N GLY A 240 -8.11 -2.26 7.98
CA GLY A 240 -9.39 -1.60 7.68
C GLY A 240 -9.88 -0.66 8.78
N ARG A 241 -9.10 0.36 9.10
CA ARG A 241 -9.48 1.45 10.00
C ARG A 241 -9.52 2.73 9.20
N SER A 242 -10.68 3.38 9.15
CA SER A 242 -10.86 4.62 8.41
C SER A 242 -9.96 5.73 8.96
N LEU A 243 -9.51 6.66 8.09
CA LEU A 243 -8.85 7.91 8.50
C LEU A 243 -9.65 8.59 9.61
N ASP A 244 -10.98 8.56 9.50
CA ASP A 244 -11.92 9.12 10.45
C ASP A 244 -11.76 8.55 11.87
N MET A 245 -11.38 7.27 12.00
CA MET A 245 -11.08 6.67 13.31
C MET A 245 -9.84 7.32 13.93
N PHE A 246 -8.76 7.52 13.16
CA PHE A 246 -7.54 8.18 13.65
C PHE A 246 -7.78 9.65 13.99
N ILE A 247 -8.52 10.37 13.15
CA ILE A 247 -8.95 11.74 13.44
C ILE A 247 -9.78 11.79 14.74
N SER A 248 -10.69 10.83 14.94
CA SER A 248 -11.51 10.76 16.16
C SER A 248 -10.68 10.48 17.40
N LYS A 249 -9.69 9.59 17.31
CA LYS A 249 -8.76 9.33 18.42
C LYS A 249 -7.92 10.55 18.75
N LEU A 250 -7.32 11.20 17.76
CA LEU A 250 -6.52 12.41 17.96
C LEU A 250 -7.34 13.53 18.57
N ARG A 251 -8.59 13.74 18.13
CA ARG A 251 -9.51 14.69 18.77
C ARG A 251 -9.67 14.39 20.26
N LYS A 252 -9.93 13.14 20.63
CA LYS A 252 -10.08 12.73 22.03
C LYS A 252 -8.79 12.91 22.84
N ARG A 253 -7.61 12.74 22.22
CA ARG A 253 -6.31 12.98 22.90
C ARG A 253 -6.06 14.47 23.12
N LEU A 254 -6.46 15.32 22.17
CA LEU A 254 -6.25 16.78 22.20
C LEU A 254 -7.37 17.53 22.91
N GLU A 255 -8.50 16.88 23.21
CA GLU A 255 -9.69 17.47 23.86
C GLU A 255 -9.40 18.19 25.18
N SER A 256 -8.30 17.82 25.86
CA SER A 256 -7.89 18.46 27.13
C SER A 256 -7.35 19.87 26.97
N ASP A 257 -7.01 20.32 25.76
CA ASP A 257 -6.64 21.72 25.47
C ASP A 257 -7.75 22.37 24.61
N PRO A 258 -8.51 23.34 25.16
CA PRO A 258 -9.59 24.00 24.43
C PRO A 258 -9.10 24.86 23.25
N ASN A 259 -7.81 25.18 23.19
CA ASN A 259 -7.22 26.00 22.13
C ASN A 259 -6.81 25.19 20.90
N ILE A 260 -6.91 23.85 20.95
CA ILE A 260 -6.52 22.96 19.87
C ILE A 260 -7.71 22.15 19.40
N LYS A 261 -8.01 22.20 18.10
CA LYS A 261 -9.06 21.36 17.53
C LYS A 261 -8.72 20.92 16.12
N ILE A 262 -9.10 19.69 15.77
CA ILE A 262 -9.05 19.22 14.39
C ILE A 262 -10.43 19.42 13.77
N SER A 263 -10.59 20.42 12.91
CA SER A 263 -11.86 20.72 12.22
C SER A 263 -11.93 20.06 10.83
N VAL A 264 -13.15 19.87 10.35
CA VAL A 264 -13.42 19.32 9.01
C VAL A 264 -13.63 20.47 8.05
N VAL A 265 -12.88 20.49 6.94
CA VAL A 265 -13.08 21.41 5.83
C VAL A 265 -13.83 20.65 4.74
N ARG A 266 -15.14 20.89 4.64
CA ARG A 266 -16.05 20.13 3.77
C ARG A 266 -15.54 20.08 2.33
N GLY A 267 -15.50 18.88 1.77
CA GLY A 267 -15.06 18.64 0.38
C GLY A 267 -13.54 18.65 0.16
N ILE A 268 -12.73 18.99 1.18
CA ILE A 268 -11.27 19.12 1.04
C ILE A 268 -10.54 18.17 1.99
N GLY A 269 -10.80 18.26 3.29
CA GLY A 269 -10.06 17.47 4.28
C GLY A 269 -10.21 17.97 5.70
N TYR A 270 -9.08 18.07 6.40
CA TYR A 270 -9.03 18.41 7.82
C TYR A 270 -8.02 19.52 8.07
N LYS A 271 -8.21 20.24 9.17
CA LYS A 271 -7.33 21.33 9.59
C LYS A 271 -7.09 21.22 11.09
N LEU A 272 -5.84 21.27 11.51
CA LEU A 272 -5.49 21.47 12.91
C LEU A 272 -5.50 22.97 13.19
N GLU A 273 -6.46 23.40 14.00
CA GLU A 273 -6.60 24.78 14.41
C GLU A 273 -6.01 24.97 15.80
N ILE A 274 -5.08 25.92 15.90
CA ILE A 274 -4.44 26.32 17.14
C ILE A 274 -4.79 27.79 17.35
N LEU A 275 -5.68 28.03 18.32
CA LEU A 275 -6.05 29.37 18.75
C LEU A 275 -4.89 29.93 19.58
N ARG A 276 -4.32 31.05 19.13
CA ARG A 276 -3.29 31.80 19.87
C ARG A 276 -3.93 32.69 20.92
#